data_AF-A0A8X6H5J3-F1
#
_entry.id   AF-A0A8X6H5J3-F1
#
_cell.length_a   1.000
_cell.length_b   1.000
_cell.length_c   1.000
_cell.angle_alpha   90.00
_cell.angle_beta   90.00
_cell.angle_gamma   90.00
#
_symmetry.space_group_name_H-M   'P 1'
#
loop_
_entity.id
_entity.type
_entity.pdbx_description
1 polymer ?
#
loop_
_entity_poly.entity_id
_entity_poly.type
_entity_poly.pdbx_seq_one_letter_code
_entity_poly.pdbx_strand_id
1 'polypeptide(L)'
;ISQEEGQSWSEQRRFFLQTAKNLGFGKLELKEKIHDELKSLLGELRDSNSKPVNFHLLICYAYNNIISDVLFNKKFDRNHTFSRNVSSMKQIVEIFTGVRHMLIGFHFE
;
A
#
# COMPACT_ATOMS: atom_id res chain seq x y z
N ILE A 1 -7.62 -8.69 24.06
CA ILE A 1 -6.89 -9.44 23.01
C ILE A 1 -6.52 -8.41 21.96
N SER A 2 -5.36 -7.78 22.12
CA SER A 2 -4.77 -6.99 21.04
C SER A 2 -4.58 -7.94 19.85
N GLN A 3 -4.88 -7.49 18.62
CA GLN A 3 -4.63 -8.27 17.41
C GLN A 3 -3.14 -8.52 17.14
N GLU A 4 -2.26 -8.07 18.04
CA GLU A 4 -0.81 -8.03 17.88
C GLU A 4 -0.08 -9.11 18.69
N GLU A 5 -0.78 -9.82 19.59
CA GLU A 5 -0.20 -10.87 20.42
C GLU A 5 -1.10 -12.11 20.53
N GLY A 6 -0.47 -13.28 20.51
CA GLY A 6 -1.16 -14.58 20.64
C GLY A 6 -1.16 -15.44 19.35
N GLN A 7 -1.75 -16.62 19.45
CA GLN A 7 -1.75 -17.63 18.37
C GLN A 7 -2.36 -17.10 17.06
N SER A 8 -3.47 -16.35 17.15
CA SER A 8 -4.16 -15.77 15.99
C SER A 8 -3.25 -14.82 15.17
N TRP A 9 -2.51 -13.94 15.83
CA TRP A 9 -1.53 -13.07 15.16
C TRP A 9 -0.42 -13.87 14.49
N SER A 10 0.12 -14.88 15.19
CA SER A 10 1.18 -15.75 14.65
C SER A 10 0.72 -16.50 13.39
N GLU A 11 -0.52 -17.02 13.41
CA GLU A 11 -1.14 -17.71 12.28
C GLU A 11 -1.36 -16.77 11.10
N GLN A 12 -1.96 -15.60 11.32
CA GLN A 12 -2.19 -14.61 10.27
C GLN A 12 -0.89 -14.11 9.64
N ARG A 13 0.12 -13.80 10.47
CA ARG A 13 1.44 -13.39 9.99
C ARG A 13 2.11 -14.47 9.17
N ARG A 14 2.08 -15.73 9.63
CA ARG A 14 2.64 -16.87 8.89
C ARG A 14 1.94 -17.07 7.55
N PHE A 15 0.61 -17.05 7.55
CA PHE A 15 -0.20 -17.17 6.35
C PHE A 15 0.10 -16.06 5.34
N PHE A 16 0.13 -14.80 5.78
CA PHE A 16 0.43 -13.66 4.93
C PHE A 16 1.84 -13.76 4.32
N LEU A 17 2.87 -14.07 5.12
CA LEU A 17 4.25 -14.16 4.64
C LEU A 17 4.43 -15.30 3.62
N GLN A 18 3.78 -16.44 3.84
CA GLN A 18 3.77 -17.55 2.87
C GLN A 18 3.05 -17.15 1.59
N THR A 19 1.88 -16.53 1.71
CA THR A 19 1.08 -16.08 0.57
C THR A 19 1.83 -15.01 -0.24
N ALA A 20 2.47 -14.04 0.42
CA ALA A 20 3.26 -13.00 -0.24
C ALA A 20 4.39 -13.60 -1.09
N LYS A 21 5.14 -14.58 -0.56
CA LYS A 21 6.17 -15.31 -1.33
C LYS A 21 5.58 -16.02 -2.55
N ASN A 22 4.39 -16.64 -2.39
CA ASN A 22 3.71 -17.32 -3.49
C ASN A 22 3.24 -16.33 -4.57
N LEU A 23 2.78 -15.14 -4.17
CA LEU A 23 2.39 -14.03 -5.06
C LEU A 23 3.59 -13.31 -5.72
N GLY A 24 4.82 -13.76 -5.45
CA GLY A 24 6.01 -13.24 -6.12
C GLY A 24 6.72 -12.11 -5.37
N PHE A 25 6.39 -11.85 -4.10
CA PHE A 25 7.23 -10.96 -3.28
C PHE A 25 8.65 -11.50 -3.18
N GLY A 26 9.61 -10.64 -3.52
CA GLY A 26 11.04 -11.00 -3.60
C GLY A 26 11.45 -11.71 -4.90
N LYS A 27 10.53 -11.90 -5.86
CA LYS A 27 10.83 -12.43 -7.19
C LYS A 27 10.94 -11.31 -8.23
N LEU A 28 11.46 -11.66 -9.41
CA LEU A 28 11.60 -10.74 -10.55
C LEU A 28 10.25 -10.16 -10.99
N GLU A 29 9.18 -10.95 -10.92
CA GLU A 29 7.81 -10.56 -11.31
C GLU A 29 7.32 -9.29 -10.57
N LEU A 30 7.58 -9.18 -9.26
CA LEU A 30 7.22 -7.98 -8.51
C LEU A 30 8.05 -6.77 -8.93
N LYS A 31 9.34 -6.97 -9.20
CA LYS A 31 10.23 -5.91 -9.69
C LYS A 31 9.75 -5.37 -11.03
N GLU A 32 9.29 -6.23 -11.93
CA GLU A 32 8.72 -5.83 -13.22
C GLU A 32 7.45 -5.01 -13.04
N LYS A 33 6.52 -5.46 -12.18
CA LYS A 33 5.31 -4.70 -11.82
C LYS A 33 5.64 -3.30 -11.28
N ILE A 34 6.62 -3.20 -10.36
CA ILE A 34 7.10 -1.92 -9.82
C ILE A 34 7.67 -1.05 -10.94
N HIS A 35 8.49 -1.62 -11.81
CA HIS A 35 9.16 -0.89 -12.88
C HIS A 35 8.17 -0.36 -13.92
N ASP A 36 7.14 -1.14 -14.26
CA ASP A 36 6.10 -0.72 -15.19
C ASP A 36 5.21 0.39 -14.59
N GLU A 37 4.89 0.32 -13.31
CA GLU A 37 4.16 1.40 -12.63
C GLU A 37 4.99 2.69 -12.58
N LEU A 38 6.30 2.59 -12.32
CA LEU A 38 7.22 3.73 -12.36
C LEU A 38 7.31 4.35 -13.76
N LYS A 39 7.33 3.54 -14.84
CA LYS A 39 7.27 4.06 -16.21
C LYS A 39 6.00 4.87 -16.46
N SER A 40 4.84 4.38 -15.99
CA SER A 40 3.58 5.11 -16.09
C SER A 40 3.67 6.46 -15.37
N LEU A 41 4.13 6.45 -14.12
CA LEU A 41 4.27 7.65 -13.30
C LEU A 41 5.22 8.68 -13.93
N LEU A 42 6.37 8.24 -14.45
CA LEU A 42 7.32 9.12 -15.16
C LEU A 42 6.73 9.68 -16.46
N GLY A 43 5.94 8.88 -17.18
CA GLY A 43 5.20 9.34 -18.36
C GLY A 43 4.30 10.54 -18.04
N GLU A 44 3.53 10.46 -16.96
CA GLU A 44 2.65 11.55 -16.54
C GLU A 44 3.39 12.79 -16.07
N LEU A 45 4.51 12.61 -15.38
CA LEU A 45 5.35 13.75 -14.98
C LEU A 45 5.87 14.49 -16.22
N ARG A 46 6.25 13.75 -17.26
CA ARG A 46 6.66 14.35 -18.54
C ARG A 46 5.49 15.05 -19.24
N ASP A 47 4.30 14.45 -19.22
CA ASP A 47 3.10 14.97 -19.89
C ASP A 47 2.45 16.14 -19.11
N SER A 48 2.86 16.37 -17.86
CA SER A 48 2.36 17.46 -17.02
C SER A 48 2.69 18.86 -17.53
N ASN A 49 3.55 19.00 -18.55
CA ASN A 49 3.89 20.25 -19.22
C ASN A 49 4.19 21.40 -18.23
N SER A 50 5.05 21.12 -17.25
CA SER A 50 5.46 22.06 -16.19
C SER A 50 4.35 22.54 -15.25
N LYS A 51 3.19 21.88 -15.26
CA LYS A 51 2.13 22.17 -14.28
C LYS A 51 2.52 21.61 -12.90
N PRO A 52 2.10 22.26 -11.81
CA PRO A 52 2.27 21.70 -10.47
C PRO A 52 1.57 20.34 -10.36
N VAL A 53 2.31 19.33 -9.91
CA VAL A 53 1.81 17.98 -9.70
C VAL A 53 1.88 17.62 -8.22
N ASN A 54 0.81 17.03 -7.69
CA ASN A 54 0.82 16.48 -6.34
C ASN A 54 1.56 15.13 -6.33
N PHE A 55 2.86 15.17 -6.07
CA PHE A 55 3.72 13.98 -6.02
C PHE A 55 3.27 12.96 -4.98
N HIS A 56 2.78 13.40 -3.82
CA HIS A 56 2.28 12.48 -2.80
C HIS A 56 1.12 11.64 -3.33
N LEU A 57 0.14 12.26 -3.99
CA LEU A 57 -1.00 11.55 -4.56
C LEU A 57 -0.57 10.57 -5.67
N LEU A 58 0.38 10.97 -6.53
CA LEU A 58 0.91 10.09 -7.58
C LEU A 58 1.62 8.85 -7.01
N ILE A 59 2.46 9.04 -5.99
CA ILE A 59 3.16 7.93 -5.35
C ILE A 59 2.16 7.02 -4.62
N CYS A 60 1.19 7.59 -3.91
CA CYS A 60 0.11 6.80 -3.31
C CYS A 60 -0.64 5.98 -4.37
N TYR A 61 -0.93 6.55 -5.53
CA TYR A 61 -1.54 5.82 -6.64
C TYR A 61 -0.70 4.65 -7.12
N ALA A 62 0.57 4.89 -7.44
CA ALA A 62 1.49 3.85 -7.88
C ALA A 62 1.61 2.71 -6.85
N TYR A 63 1.78 3.05 -5.58
CA TYR A 63 1.86 2.07 -4.50
C TYR A 63 0.59 1.21 -4.39
N ASN A 64 -0.58 1.84 -4.37
CA ASN A 64 -1.85 1.13 -4.28
C ASN A 64 -2.10 0.24 -5.52
N ASN A 65 -1.70 0.70 -6.70
CA ASN A 65 -1.76 -0.10 -7.92
C ASN A 65 -0.90 -1.34 -7.85
N ILE A 66 0.36 -1.22 -7.42
CA ILE A 66 1.27 -2.36 -7.27
C ILE A 66 0.69 -3.36 -6.27
N ILE A 67 0.23 -2.92 -5.11
CA ILE A 67 -0.34 -3.81 -4.09
C ILE A 67 -1.63 -4.49 -4.60
N SER A 68 -2.53 -3.74 -5.23
CA SER A 68 -3.76 -4.30 -5.79
C SER A 68 -3.51 -5.30 -6.91
N ASP A 69 -2.51 -5.02 -7.76
CA ASP A 69 -2.14 -5.91 -8.85
C ASP A 69 -1.47 -7.19 -8.33
N VAL A 70 -0.77 -7.13 -7.20
CA VAL A 70 -0.19 -8.33 -6.58
C VAL A 70 -1.25 -9.15 -5.84
N LEU A 71 -2.16 -8.52 -5.11
CA LEU A 71 -3.15 -9.22 -4.29
C LEU A 71 -4.37 -9.70 -5.09
N PHE A 72 -4.82 -8.90 -6.06
CA PHE A 72 -6.09 -9.12 -6.77
C PHE A 72 -5.93 -9.26 -8.28
N ASN A 73 -4.71 -9.11 -8.81
CA ASN A 73 -4.43 -9.08 -10.24
C ASN A 73 -5.29 -8.04 -10.97
N LYS A 74 -5.50 -6.88 -10.33
CA LYS A 74 -6.32 -5.77 -10.81
C LYS A 74 -5.63 -4.43 -10.53
N LYS A 75 -5.65 -3.55 -11.52
CA LYS A 75 -5.22 -2.15 -11.37
C LYS A 75 -6.37 -1.26 -10.90
N PHE A 76 -6.07 -0.25 -10.09
CA PHE A 76 -7.07 0.75 -9.70
C PHE A 76 -7.36 1.67 -10.88
N ASP A 77 -8.64 1.89 -11.11
CA ASP A 77 -9.11 2.91 -12.02
C ASP A 77 -8.76 4.30 -11.45
N ARG A 78 -8.14 5.15 -12.28
CA ARG A 78 -7.62 6.47 -11.88
C ARG A 78 -8.70 7.54 -11.79
N ASN A 79 -9.94 7.11 -11.61
CA ASN A 79 -11.10 7.98 -11.47
C ASN A 79 -11.15 8.63 -10.08
N HIS A 80 -12.06 9.60 -9.91
CA HIS A 80 -12.29 10.36 -8.68
C HIS A 80 -12.47 9.48 -7.42
N THR A 81 -12.86 8.22 -7.62
CA THR A 81 -12.94 7.18 -6.58
C THR A 81 -11.59 6.92 -5.90
N PHE A 82 -10.46 6.99 -6.60
CA PHE A 82 -9.13 6.75 -6.03
C PHE A 82 -8.75 7.82 -5.00
N SER A 83 -8.85 9.10 -5.36
CA SER A 83 -8.55 10.22 -4.45
C SER A 83 -9.44 10.17 -3.20
N ARG A 84 -10.70 9.78 -3.36
CA ARG A 84 -11.62 9.53 -2.24
C ARG A 84 -11.14 8.37 -1.37
N ASN A 85 -10.75 7.25 -1.96
CA ASN A 85 -10.26 6.08 -1.22
C ASN A 85 -8.96 6.37 -0.46
N VAL A 86 -8.03 7.13 -1.04
CA VAL A 86 -6.81 7.57 -0.34
C VAL A 86 -7.16 8.49 0.83
N SER A 87 -8.12 9.39 0.65
CA SER A 87 -8.57 10.28 1.72
C SER A 87 -9.25 9.51 2.86
N SER A 88 -10.09 8.53 2.53
CA SER A 88 -10.72 7.63 3.50
C SER A 88 -9.69 6.74 4.21
N MET A 89 -8.71 6.19 3.49
CA MET A 89 -7.61 5.42 4.09
C MET A 89 -6.76 6.28 5.03
N LYS A 90 -6.49 7.55 4.66
CA LYS A 90 -5.78 8.48 5.53
C LYS A 90 -6.53 8.71 6.84
N GLN A 91 -7.86 8.92 6.78
CA GLN A 91 -8.69 9.06 7.98
C GLN A 91 -8.70 7.80 8.84
N ILE A 92 -8.81 6.63 8.20
CA ILE A 92 -8.73 5.33 8.90
C ILE A 92 -7.37 5.23 9.61
N VAL A 93 -6.27 5.44 8.89
CA VAL A 93 -4.93 5.42 9.48
C VAL A 93 -4.83 6.44 10.60
N GLU A 94 -5.25 7.69 10.45
CA GLU A 94 -5.24 8.70 11.52
C GLU A 94 -6.04 8.28 12.75
N ILE A 95 -7.19 7.62 12.58
CA ILE A 95 -8.00 7.06 13.66
C ILE A 95 -7.25 5.92 14.36
N PHE A 96 -6.59 5.02 13.60
CA PHE A 96 -5.85 3.88 14.14
C PHE A 96 -4.49 4.29 14.74
N THR A 97 -3.79 5.25 14.14
CA THR A 97 -2.48 5.76 14.56
C THR A 97 -2.57 6.94 15.52
N GLY A 98 -3.77 7.43 15.83
CA GLY A 98 -4.07 8.47 16.82
C GLY A 98 -3.78 8.02 18.25
N VAL A 99 -2.49 7.88 18.56
CA VAL A 99 -1.71 7.95 19.82
C VAL A 99 -2.45 7.88 21.17
N ARG A 100 -3.44 7.01 21.38
CA ARG A 100 -3.80 6.61 22.76
C ARG A 100 -4.31 5.20 22.99
N HIS A 101 -4.70 4.46 21.94
CA HIS A 101 -5.35 3.15 22.13
C HIS A 101 -4.69 1.98 21.39
N MET A 102 -3.67 2.20 20.55
CA MET A 102 -3.00 1.12 19.81
C MET A 102 -1.60 0.76 20.34
N LEU A 103 -0.91 1.68 21.05
CA LEU A 103 0.43 1.44 21.60
C LEU A 103 0.44 0.88 23.04
N ILE A 104 -0.60 0.14 23.44
CA ILE A 104 -0.48 -0.72 24.63
C ILE A 104 0.18 -2.03 24.16
N GLY A 105 1.47 -1.99 23.90
CA GLY A 105 2.22 -3.16 23.43
C GLY A 105 3.70 -2.94 23.15
N PHE A 106 4.13 -1.72 22.82
CA PHE A 106 5.57 -1.43 22.69
C PHE A 106 6.18 -1.07 24.04
N HIS A 107 6.36 -2.08 24.90
CA HIS A 107 7.40 -2.03 25.91
C HIS A 107 8.70 -2.48 25.24
N PHE A 108 9.52 -1.52 24.79
CA PHE A 108 10.94 -1.79 24.60
C PHE A 108 11.56 -1.80 26.01
N GLU A 109 12.22 -2.90 26.37
CA GLU A 109 13.16 -2.96 27.50
C GLU A 109 14.31 -1.96 27.31
#